data_AF-A0A819ZQU3-F1
#
_entry.id   AF-A0A819ZQU3-F1
#
_cell.length_a   1.000
_cell.length_b   1.000
_cell.length_c   1.000
_cell.angle_alpha   90.00
_cell.angle_beta   90.00
_cell.angle_gamma   90.00
#
_symmetry.space_group_name_H-M   'P 1'
#
loop_
_entity.id
_entity.type
_entity.pdbx_description
1 polymer ?
#
loop_
_entity_poly.entity_id
_entity_poly.type
_entity_poly.pdbx_seq_one_letter_code
_entity_poly.pdbx_strand_id
1 'polypeptide(L)'
;MRTTSSQLIIDYSRVARPRTNVILQKTSTWFQFSTDYDAFNLISFLSGYDFGFFLDGYTYHTPLDQLSTFKQGVIQDLGDNLAILIRNILLEQNQHLNDNNDADPLIYFDILSRYLMIYKLSTSILIQKILIILIIITGIIRIIFDHVWHRQKNFSCNYSHCIYFRFKNPLIIRIISIIIYSSSNILSMIIGFGFSLILACITSLIQRAPWFGDSTLAIFLFSLPCLIGFITFQYLFDLLHRRILRKFLQNSNEIHFDFEQNFSVLIIYSLSMIISIYSNSRFFYITLIWSIFICPLYLVLIIIEFILHWKQIFEKNAHQLYLPLLISFFPLIHTIETVNRILRIFTPFISLRFSSGWIHRGNIIICSIVAIPTLFFLPLLQRKKQFIRLLIVLLISFFIVLIVCCFRQPFTKNHPSTFYAKHISKSIYYAETSMNNSFNISLISQQSTITVNTYHGLVLSPILDQFSIRSGRKLYNKTCSSSTNCTFDDSFNRQLAVEHIQIESMKKKYRIRIQHVLSYNIRISSLWDIELNVQNQFDIPRKNTIIDIVVDSSISIFAIGIKIQRCEINDSPFLLLFTRLMPNTVLMGGAFCEAIDDDTTLTINRHEHFID
;
A
#
# COMPACT_ATOMS: atom_id res chain seq x y z
N MET A 1 12.71 -9.25 3.47
CA MET A 1 13.85 -9.13 4.41
C MET A 1 14.06 -7.67 4.75
N ARG A 2 14.26 -7.36 6.03
CA ARG A 2 14.77 -6.09 6.54
C ARG A 2 16.09 -6.33 7.28
N THR A 3 17.00 -5.38 7.18
CA THR A 3 18.27 -5.35 7.91
C THR A 3 18.78 -3.91 7.95
N THR A 4 19.61 -3.59 8.94
CA THR A 4 20.26 -2.29 9.13
C THR A 4 21.69 -2.25 8.59
N SER A 5 22.34 -3.39 8.39
CA SER A 5 23.74 -3.48 7.96
C SER A 5 23.88 -3.83 6.48
N SER A 6 24.77 -3.11 5.79
CA SER A 6 25.13 -3.36 4.40
C SER A 6 25.80 -4.73 4.22
N GLN A 7 26.63 -5.15 5.17
CA GLN A 7 27.30 -6.45 5.13
C GLN A 7 26.29 -7.59 5.15
N LEU A 8 25.29 -7.49 6.01
CA LEU A 8 24.23 -8.50 6.11
C LEU A 8 23.46 -8.66 4.78
N ILE A 9 23.27 -7.59 4.01
CA ILE A 9 22.66 -7.68 2.67
C ILE A 9 23.56 -8.48 1.72
N ILE A 10 24.88 -8.28 1.78
CA ILE A 10 25.87 -8.99 0.97
C ILE A 10 25.88 -10.47 1.34
N ASP A 11 25.84 -10.81 2.62
CA ASP A 11 25.82 -12.21 3.07
C ASP A 11 24.53 -12.91 2.61
N TYR A 12 23.39 -12.22 2.71
CA TYR A 12 22.11 -12.75 2.22
C TYR A 12 22.08 -12.98 0.70
N SER A 13 22.90 -12.26 -0.08
CA SER A 13 22.99 -12.47 -1.53
C SER A 13 23.52 -13.85 -1.94
N ARG A 14 24.23 -14.52 -1.02
CA ARG A 14 24.87 -15.83 -1.25
C ARG A 14 23.95 -17.02 -0.94
N VAL A 15 22.73 -16.78 -0.48
CA VAL A 15 21.75 -17.85 -0.25
C VAL A 15 21.20 -18.39 -1.57
N ALA A 16 20.59 -19.58 -1.54
CA ALA A 16 20.10 -20.23 -2.76
C ALA A 16 18.98 -19.48 -3.46
N ARG A 17 18.09 -18.82 -2.69
CA ARG A 17 16.88 -18.15 -3.20
C ARG A 17 16.68 -16.79 -2.52
N PRO A 18 17.53 -15.78 -2.78
CA PRO A 18 17.40 -14.49 -2.12
C PRO A 18 16.15 -13.76 -2.64
N ARG A 19 15.23 -13.41 -1.74
CA ARG A 19 14.00 -12.67 -2.05
C ARG A 19 13.93 -11.40 -1.24
N THR A 20 14.26 -10.27 -1.86
CA THR A 20 14.25 -8.97 -1.17
C THR A 20 14.27 -7.81 -2.15
N ASN A 21 13.65 -6.70 -1.76
CA ASN A 21 13.61 -5.48 -2.55
C ASN A 21 13.72 -4.26 -1.64
N VAL A 22 14.56 -3.30 -2.01
CA VAL A 22 14.80 -2.08 -1.26
C VAL A 22 13.54 -1.23 -1.05
N ILE A 23 12.58 -1.26 -1.99
CA ILE A 23 11.30 -0.57 -1.84
C ILE A 23 10.49 -1.17 -0.68
N LEU A 24 10.49 -2.49 -0.58
CA LEU A 24 9.71 -3.21 0.42
C LEU A 24 10.32 -3.12 1.83
N GLN A 25 11.61 -2.79 1.96
CA GLN A 25 12.27 -2.60 3.26
C GLN A 25 11.57 -1.54 4.12
N LYS A 26 11.04 -0.46 3.50
CA LYS A 26 10.39 0.65 4.22
C LYS A 26 8.90 0.41 4.50
N THR A 27 8.34 -0.73 4.13
CA THR A 27 6.92 -1.04 4.36
C THR A 27 6.53 -0.95 5.84
N SER A 28 7.39 -1.44 6.75
CA SER A 28 7.16 -1.33 8.20
C SER A 28 7.03 0.11 8.66
N THR A 29 7.85 1.02 8.13
CA THR A 29 7.81 2.45 8.48
C THR A 29 6.56 3.13 7.93
N TRP A 30 6.12 2.76 6.72
CA TRP A 30 4.92 3.35 6.09
C TRP A 30 3.63 2.88 6.76
N PHE A 31 3.58 1.61 7.14
CA PHE A 31 2.42 0.99 7.75
C PHE A 31 2.54 0.84 9.26
N GLN A 32 3.56 1.44 9.89
CA GLN A 32 3.82 1.44 11.34
C GLN A 32 3.55 0.08 12.00
N PHE A 33 4.06 -1.00 11.42
CA PHE A 33 4.07 -2.30 12.09
C PHE A 33 5.46 -2.54 12.69
N SER A 34 5.48 -3.01 13.93
CA SER A 34 6.68 -3.36 14.67
C SER A 34 6.81 -4.86 14.78
N THR A 35 8.05 -5.32 14.79
CA THR A 35 8.45 -6.70 15.05
C THR A 35 9.39 -6.72 16.24
N ASP A 36 9.62 -7.88 16.85
CA ASP A 36 10.60 -7.99 17.94
C ASP A 36 12.01 -7.57 17.48
N TYR A 37 12.31 -7.70 16.19
CA TYR A 37 13.54 -7.15 15.58
C TYR A 37 13.69 -5.64 15.83
N ASP A 38 12.59 -4.87 15.78
CA ASP A 38 12.64 -3.44 16.05
C ASP A 38 13.01 -3.17 17.52
N ALA A 39 12.53 -4.00 18.47
CA ALA A 39 12.90 -3.89 19.88
C ALA A 39 14.38 -4.20 20.12
N PHE A 40 14.91 -5.28 19.53
CA PHE A 40 16.33 -5.63 19.63
C PHE A 40 17.23 -4.56 18.98
N ASN A 41 16.85 -4.06 17.82
CA ASN A 41 17.60 -3.02 17.13
C ASN A 41 17.59 -1.69 17.92
N LEU A 42 16.47 -1.32 18.55
CA LEU A 42 16.34 -0.09 19.34
C LEU A 42 17.08 -0.13 20.68
N ILE A 43 17.04 -1.26 21.40
CA ILE A 43 17.55 -1.35 22.79
C ILE A 43 19.02 -1.78 22.81
N SER A 44 19.40 -2.70 21.93
CA SER A 44 20.71 -3.38 22.00
C SER A 44 21.65 -3.07 20.83
N PHE A 45 21.22 -2.20 19.89
CA PHE A 45 21.96 -1.88 18.65
C PHE A 45 22.41 -3.12 17.86
N LEU A 46 21.71 -4.25 18.03
CA LEU A 46 22.05 -5.49 17.37
C LEU A 46 21.60 -5.43 15.91
N SER A 47 22.58 -5.48 15.00
CA SER A 47 22.32 -5.70 13.58
C SER A 47 21.91 -7.15 13.34
N GLY A 48 20.89 -7.36 12.51
CA GLY A 48 20.33 -8.68 12.25
C GLY A 48 19.42 -8.70 11.03
N TYR A 49 18.67 -9.80 10.91
CA TYR A 49 17.74 -10.04 9.81
C TYR A 49 16.31 -10.16 10.33
N ASP A 50 15.38 -9.51 9.64
CA ASP A 50 13.94 -9.68 9.80
C ASP A 50 13.36 -10.22 8.48
N PHE A 51 12.87 -11.46 8.52
CA PHE A 51 12.32 -12.16 7.35
C PHE A 51 10.80 -12.26 7.46
N GLY A 52 10.11 -11.64 6.50
CA GLY A 52 8.68 -11.83 6.27
C GLY A 52 8.43 -12.30 4.84
N PHE A 53 7.68 -13.39 4.69
CA PHE A 53 7.12 -13.79 3.40
C PHE A 53 5.66 -13.38 3.35
N PHE A 54 5.33 -12.59 2.33
CA PHE A 54 3.96 -12.19 2.05
C PHE A 54 3.55 -12.82 0.73
N LEU A 55 2.70 -13.84 0.80
CA LEU A 55 2.00 -14.32 -0.39
C LEU A 55 0.80 -13.44 -0.67
N ASP A 56 0.02 -13.23 0.39
CA ASP A 56 -1.21 -12.47 0.36
C ASP A 56 -1.50 -11.84 1.74
N GLY A 57 -1.71 -10.53 1.78
CA GLY A 57 -1.90 -9.82 3.04
C GLY A 57 -3.37 -9.77 3.52
N TYR A 58 -4.35 -10.23 2.74
CA TYR A 58 -5.76 -10.16 3.15
C TYR A 58 -6.10 -11.08 4.32
N THR A 59 -5.35 -12.15 4.53
CA THR A 59 -5.58 -13.11 5.62
C THR A 59 -4.87 -12.72 6.92
N TYR A 60 -3.88 -11.83 6.84
CA TYR A 60 -3.03 -11.44 7.97
C TYR A 60 -3.85 -10.83 9.12
N HIS A 61 -3.63 -11.28 10.37
CA HIS A 61 -4.43 -10.91 11.55
C HIS A 61 -5.94 -11.14 11.40
N THR A 62 -6.32 -12.20 10.67
CA THR A 62 -7.72 -12.60 10.56
C THR A 62 -7.91 -14.08 10.88
N PRO A 63 -9.15 -14.54 11.16
CA PRO A 63 -9.46 -15.96 11.29
C PRO A 63 -9.15 -16.82 10.05
N LEU A 64 -8.86 -16.19 8.90
CA LEU A 64 -8.44 -16.88 7.67
C LEU A 64 -6.94 -17.19 7.66
N ASP A 65 -6.16 -16.73 8.64
CA ASP A 65 -4.73 -17.04 8.77
C ASP A 65 -4.51 -18.49 9.25
N GLN A 66 -4.76 -19.43 8.34
CA GLN A 66 -4.79 -20.87 8.61
C GLN A 66 -3.64 -21.58 7.92
N LEU A 67 -3.26 -22.77 8.41
CA LEU A 67 -2.20 -23.58 7.79
C LEU A 67 -2.41 -23.84 6.29
N SER A 68 -3.67 -23.90 5.84
CA SER A 68 -4.01 -24.09 4.42
C SER A 68 -3.67 -22.90 3.51
N THR A 69 -3.42 -21.70 4.05
CA THR A 69 -3.05 -20.52 3.25
C THR A 69 -1.55 -20.48 2.92
N PHE A 70 -0.73 -21.28 3.63
CA PHE A 70 0.69 -21.37 3.37
C PHE A 70 0.95 -22.05 2.03
N LYS A 71 1.70 -21.36 1.16
CA LYS A 71 2.17 -21.97 -0.09
C LYS A 71 3.18 -23.07 0.26
N GLN A 72 2.96 -24.25 -0.32
CA GLN A 72 3.87 -25.39 -0.18
C GLN A 72 5.30 -25.00 -0.57
N GLY A 73 6.26 -25.42 0.26
CA GLY A 73 7.68 -25.15 0.05
C GLY A 73 8.19 -23.83 0.61
N VAL A 74 7.34 -22.88 1.06
CA VAL A 74 7.82 -21.59 1.60
C VAL A 74 8.66 -21.76 2.87
N ILE A 75 8.24 -22.66 3.77
CA ILE A 75 8.99 -22.96 5.00
C ILE A 75 10.32 -23.64 4.65
N GLN A 76 10.33 -24.56 3.68
CA GLN A 76 11.55 -25.21 3.20
C GLN A 76 12.50 -24.20 2.54
N ASP A 77 11.98 -23.32 1.67
CA ASP A 77 12.75 -22.25 1.04
C ASP A 77 13.42 -21.34 2.10
N LEU A 78 12.69 -21.01 3.17
CA LEU A 78 13.24 -20.22 4.27
C LEU A 78 14.31 -21.02 5.02
N GLY A 79 14.03 -22.28 5.37
CA GLY A 79 14.97 -23.17 6.05
C GLY A 79 16.27 -23.35 5.27
N ASP A 80 16.18 -23.64 3.97
CA ASP A 80 17.33 -23.78 3.07
C ASP A 80 18.18 -22.50 3.04
N ASN A 81 17.52 -21.34 2.90
CA ASN A 81 18.20 -20.05 2.89
C ASN A 81 18.85 -19.73 4.23
N LEU A 82 18.16 -19.98 5.34
CA LEU A 82 18.70 -19.76 6.69
C LEU A 82 19.87 -20.68 7.00
N ALA A 83 19.79 -21.96 6.61
CA ALA A 83 20.87 -22.91 6.80
C ALA A 83 22.15 -22.48 6.06
N ILE A 84 22.02 -22.03 4.81
CA ILE A 84 23.14 -21.48 4.04
C ILE A 84 23.66 -20.19 4.69
N LEU A 85 22.76 -19.28 5.08
CA LEU A 85 23.14 -18.02 5.70
C LEU A 85 23.91 -18.22 7.00
N ILE A 86 23.39 -19.05 7.91
CA ILE A 86 24.03 -19.39 9.19
C ILE A 86 25.37 -20.06 8.94
N ARG A 87 25.45 -21.01 8.00
CA ARG A 87 26.71 -21.67 7.64
C ARG A 87 27.73 -20.67 7.12
N ASN A 88 27.34 -19.74 6.25
CA ASN A 88 28.24 -18.71 5.74
C ASN A 88 28.74 -17.80 6.86
N ILE A 89 27.84 -17.33 7.74
CA ILE A 89 28.20 -16.49 8.90
C ILE A 89 29.20 -17.21 9.82
N LEU A 90 28.98 -18.51 10.09
CA LEU A 90 29.88 -19.30 10.95
C LEU A 90 31.24 -19.58 10.29
N LEU A 91 31.27 -19.79 8.97
CA LEU A 91 32.51 -20.04 8.24
C LEU A 91 33.33 -18.76 7.98
N GLU A 92 32.67 -17.60 7.85
CA GLU A 92 33.28 -16.30 7.55
C GLU A 92 33.74 -15.53 8.80
N GLN A 93 33.67 -16.12 10.00
CA GLN A 93 34.13 -15.53 11.27
C GLN A 93 35.57 -14.95 11.25
N ASN A 94 36.38 -15.24 10.23
CA ASN A 94 37.76 -14.74 10.06
C ASN A 94 37.91 -13.50 9.16
N GLN A 95 36.87 -13.03 8.47
CA GLN A 95 36.94 -11.74 7.77
C GLN A 95 36.34 -10.68 8.68
N HIS A 96 37.22 -9.88 9.28
CA HIS A 96 36.89 -8.74 10.13
C HIS A 96 35.56 -8.10 9.73
N LEU A 97 34.57 -8.19 10.63
CA LEU A 97 33.49 -7.21 10.79
C LEU A 97 34.14 -5.87 11.18
N ASN A 98 35.03 -5.35 10.34
CA ASN A 98 35.34 -3.96 10.35
C ASN A 98 34.06 -3.30 9.86
N ASP A 99 33.25 -2.88 10.84
CA ASP A 99 32.27 -1.81 10.78
C ASP A 99 32.96 -0.51 10.32
N ASN A 100 33.64 -0.55 9.18
CA ASN A 100 33.72 0.62 8.35
C ASN A 100 32.28 0.81 7.91
N ASN A 101 31.60 1.67 8.66
CA ASN A 101 30.42 2.42 8.29
C ASN A 101 30.55 2.81 6.82
N ASP A 102 30.20 1.90 5.91
CA ASP A 102 30.06 2.19 4.50
C ASP A 102 28.81 3.07 4.47
N ALA A 103 29.03 4.37 4.69
CA ALA A 103 28.02 5.41 4.80
C ALA A 103 27.17 5.51 3.53
N ASP A 104 27.62 4.84 2.46
CA ASP A 104 26.96 4.76 1.19
C ASP A 104 25.91 3.64 1.17
N PRO A 105 24.61 3.98 1.15
CA PRO A 105 23.54 3.01 1.30
C PRO A 105 23.43 2.09 0.07
N LEU A 106 23.16 0.80 0.30
CA LEU A 106 23.00 -0.18 -0.78
C LEU A 106 21.60 -0.12 -1.43
N ILE A 107 21.58 -0.26 -2.76
CA ILE A 107 20.40 -0.58 -3.56
C ILE A 107 20.43 -2.08 -3.84
N TYR A 108 19.31 -2.74 -3.59
CA TYR A 108 19.18 -4.16 -3.84
C TYR A 108 17.76 -4.55 -4.27
N PHE A 109 17.68 -5.51 -5.18
CA PHE A 109 16.42 -6.11 -5.63
C PHE A 109 16.70 -7.48 -6.23
N ASP A 110 15.77 -8.41 -6.02
CA ASP A 110 15.83 -9.70 -6.68
C ASP A 110 15.22 -9.65 -8.09
N ILE A 111 15.80 -10.43 -9.00
CA ILE A 111 15.28 -10.69 -10.34
C ILE A 111 14.66 -12.08 -10.32
N LEU A 112 13.35 -12.18 -10.60
CA LEU A 112 12.60 -13.43 -10.67
C LEU A 112 12.76 -14.32 -9.42
N SER A 113 12.98 -13.74 -8.23
CA SER A 113 13.22 -14.47 -6.98
C SER A 113 14.41 -15.44 -7.00
N ARG A 114 15.40 -15.23 -7.87
CA ARG A 114 16.57 -16.12 -8.02
C ARG A 114 17.90 -15.43 -7.82
N TYR A 115 18.06 -14.23 -8.37
CA TYR A 115 19.33 -13.50 -8.32
C TYR A 115 19.13 -12.18 -7.60
N LEU A 116 19.97 -11.89 -6.62
CA LEU A 116 19.95 -10.61 -5.92
C LEU A 116 20.97 -9.66 -6.54
N MET A 117 20.49 -8.58 -7.13
CA MET A 117 21.36 -7.48 -7.58
C MET A 117 21.66 -6.58 -6.39
N ILE A 118 22.94 -6.27 -6.17
CA ILE A 118 23.40 -5.36 -5.11
C ILE A 118 24.42 -4.39 -5.69
N TYR A 119 24.25 -3.11 -5.42
CA TYR A 119 25.23 -2.07 -5.74
C TYR A 119 25.06 -0.87 -4.81
N LYS A 120 26.12 -0.05 -4.71
CA LYS A 120 26.10 1.16 -3.89
C LYS A 120 25.28 2.28 -4.53
N LEU A 121 24.67 3.15 -3.73
CA LEU A 121 23.94 4.31 -4.23
C LEU A 121 24.87 5.28 -4.98
N SER A 122 26.11 5.48 -4.51
CA SER A 122 27.09 6.27 -5.27
C SER A 122 27.36 5.70 -6.66
N THR A 123 27.42 4.37 -6.82
CA THR A 123 27.59 3.71 -8.12
C THR A 123 26.40 4.00 -9.05
N SER A 124 25.17 3.95 -8.51
CA SER A 124 23.95 4.36 -9.24
C SER A 124 24.07 5.80 -9.74
N ILE A 125 24.44 6.72 -8.85
CA ILE A 125 24.60 8.14 -9.18
C ILE A 125 25.70 8.34 -10.22
N LEU A 126 26.82 7.63 -10.11
CA LEU A 126 27.94 7.70 -11.05
C LEU A 126 27.52 7.23 -12.45
N ILE A 127 26.83 6.10 -12.56
CA ILE A 127 26.33 5.61 -13.85
C ILE A 127 25.35 6.61 -14.47
N GLN A 128 24.42 7.16 -13.68
CA GLN A 128 23.47 8.18 -14.17
C GLN A 128 24.19 9.44 -14.65
N LYS A 129 25.19 9.95 -13.91
CA LYS A 129 26.01 11.09 -14.33
C LYS A 129 26.73 10.82 -15.65
N ILE A 130 27.35 9.65 -15.79
CA ILE A 130 28.03 9.26 -17.04
C ILE A 130 27.04 9.22 -18.21
N LEU A 131 25.87 8.61 -18.02
CA LEU A 131 24.83 8.56 -19.06
C LEU A 131 24.33 9.95 -19.45
N ILE A 132 24.10 10.84 -18.49
CA ILE A 132 23.70 12.24 -18.75
C ILE A 132 24.77 12.96 -19.58
N ILE A 133 26.04 12.84 -19.17
CA ILE A 133 27.16 13.45 -19.89
C ILE A 133 27.24 12.91 -21.32
N LEU A 134 27.12 11.60 -21.52
CA LEU A 134 27.11 10.99 -22.84
C LEU A 134 25.96 11.51 -23.71
N ILE A 135 24.75 11.64 -23.16
CA ILE A 135 23.59 12.22 -23.86
C ILE A 135 23.86 13.66 -24.28
N ILE A 136 24.39 14.50 -23.38
CA ILE A 136 24.68 15.90 -23.68
C ILE A 136 25.78 16.02 -24.74
N ILE A 137 26.90 15.29 -24.58
CA ILE A 137 28.03 15.34 -25.51
C ILE A 137 27.61 14.87 -26.89
N THR A 138 26.93 13.71 -27.00
CA THR A 138 26.48 13.20 -28.30
C THR A 138 25.47 14.13 -28.98
N GLY A 139 24.56 14.73 -28.20
CA GLY A 139 23.65 15.76 -28.69
C GLY A 139 24.36 16.99 -29.23
N ILE A 140 25.31 17.55 -28.46
CA ILE A 140 26.09 18.74 -28.85
C ILE A 140 26.93 18.45 -30.10
N ILE A 141 27.68 17.35 -30.12
CA ILE A 141 28.50 16.95 -31.28
C ILE A 141 27.63 16.88 -32.53
N ARG A 142 26.41 16.34 -32.43
CA ARG A 142 25.48 16.29 -33.56
C ARG A 142 24.95 17.60 -34.01
N ILE A 143 24.53 18.44 -33.08
CA ILE A 143 24.04 19.77 -33.41
C ILE A 143 25.14 20.58 -34.11
N ILE A 144 26.38 20.53 -33.61
CA ILE A 144 27.53 21.23 -34.20
C ILE A 144 27.87 20.67 -35.58
N PHE A 145 28.02 19.35 -35.69
CA PHE A 145 28.47 18.73 -36.93
C PHE A 145 27.47 18.94 -38.08
N ASP A 146 26.19 18.72 -37.82
CA ASP A 146 25.16 18.97 -38.82
C ASP A 146 25.12 20.47 -39.16
N HIS A 147 25.31 21.38 -38.20
CA HIS A 147 25.39 22.81 -38.50
C HIS A 147 26.56 23.18 -39.42
N VAL A 148 27.75 22.62 -39.17
CA VAL A 148 28.94 22.81 -40.01
C VAL A 148 28.69 22.26 -41.42
N TRP A 149 28.11 21.07 -41.51
CA TRP A 149 27.71 20.46 -42.77
C TRP A 149 26.72 21.34 -43.55
N HIS A 150 25.71 21.88 -42.87
CA HIS A 150 24.70 22.77 -43.45
C HIS A 150 25.25 24.15 -43.88
N ARG A 151 26.47 24.53 -43.50
CA ARG A 151 27.08 25.80 -43.91
C ARG A 151 27.91 25.68 -45.19
N GLN A 152 28.09 24.47 -45.73
CA GLN A 152 28.86 24.26 -46.96
C GLN A 152 28.09 24.80 -48.18
N LYS A 153 28.68 25.79 -48.87
CA LYS A 153 28.03 26.62 -49.92
C LYS A 153 27.63 25.88 -51.22
N ASN A 154 28.06 24.64 -51.43
CA ASN A 154 27.92 23.94 -52.72
C ASN A 154 26.97 22.74 -52.70
N PHE A 155 26.11 22.60 -51.69
CA PHE A 155 25.27 21.40 -51.55
C PHE A 155 23.80 21.67 -51.90
N SER A 156 23.37 21.25 -53.09
CA SER A 156 21.95 21.24 -53.48
C SER A 156 21.28 19.99 -52.90
N CYS A 157 20.60 20.14 -51.77
CA CYS A 157 19.91 19.03 -51.13
C CYS A 157 18.39 19.13 -51.32
N ASN A 158 17.82 18.23 -52.12
CA ASN A 158 16.37 18.13 -52.37
C ASN A 158 15.63 17.26 -51.34
N TYR A 159 16.30 16.78 -50.30
CA TYR A 159 15.74 15.81 -49.35
C TYR A 159 15.09 16.47 -48.13
N SER A 160 14.20 15.72 -47.48
CA SER A 160 13.48 16.13 -46.28
C SER A 160 14.38 16.41 -45.08
N HIS A 161 15.57 15.83 -44.98
CA HIS A 161 16.52 16.13 -43.90
C HIS A 161 17.20 17.51 -44.04
N CYS A 162 17.03 18.18 -45.19
CA CYS A 162 17.67 19.45 -45.51
C CYS A 162 16.77 20.67 -45.27
N ILE A 163 15.67 20.51 -44.51
CA ILE A 163 14.77 21.62 -44.13
C ILE A 163 15.54 22.78 -43.52
N TYR A 164 16.55 22.48 -42.71
CA TYR A 164 17.35 23.48 -42.01
C TYR A 164 18.11 24.41 -42.98
N PHE A 165 18.44 23.96 -44.21
CA PHE A 165 19.02 24.82 -45.26
C PHE A 165 18.05 25.90 -45.78
N ARG A 166 16.73 25.69 -45.69
CA ARG A 166 15.74 26.66 -46.15
C ARG A 166 15.63 27.88 -45.23
N PHE A 167 16.23 27.80 -44.05
CA PHE A 167 16.13 28.84 -43.02
C PHE A 167 17.45 29.55 -42.81
N LYS A 168 17.37 30.86 -42.55
CA LYS A 168 18.52 31.74 -42.31
C LYS A 168 19.39 31.27 -41.14
N ASN A 169 18.77 30.71 -40.09
CA ASN A 169 19.43 30.24 -38.87
C ASN A 169 19.03 28.78 -38.54
N PRO A 170 19.69 27.76 -39.13
CA PRO A 170 19.35 26.34 -38.94
C PRO A 170 19.45 25.87 -37.48
N LEU A 171 20.46 26.36 -36.74
CA LEU A 171 20.68 26.02 -35.33
C LEU A 171 19.50 26.37 -34.44
N ILE A 172 18.95 27.58 -34.61
CA ILE A 172 17.87 28.09 -33.76
C ILE A 172 16.63 27.21 -33.93
N ILE A 173 16.28 26.85 -35.16
CA ILE A 173 15.10 26.03 -35.44
C ILE A 173 15.27 24.62 -34.87
N ARG A 174 16.48 24.07 -34.93
CA ARG A 174 16.76 22.76 -34.35
C ARG A 174 16.61 22.77 -32.83
N ILE A 175 17.18 23.77 -32.16
CA ILE A 175 17.04 23.94 -30.71
C ILE A 175 15.56 24.11 -30.33
N ILE A 176 14.83 24.95 -31.07
CA ILE A 176 13.38 25.13 -30.87
C ILE A 176 12.63 23.80 -31.06
N SER A 177 12.96 23.02 -32.10
CA SER A 177 12.31 21.72 -32.37
C SER A 177 12.55 20.73 -31.23
N ILE A 178 13.79 20.64 -30.72
CA ILE A 178 14.12 19.80 -29.55
C ILE A 178 13.31 20.22 -28.33
N ILE A 179 13.22 21.53 -28.05
CA ILE A 179 12.43 22.07 -26.93
C ILE A 179 10.94 21.74 -27.11
N ILE A 180 10.42 21.87 -28.32
CA ILE A 180 9.02 21.59 -28.66
C ILE A 180 8.70 20.09 -28.45
N TYR A 181 9.53 19.17 -28.95
CA TYR A 181 9.33 17.73 -28.72
C TYR A 181 9.52 17.34 -27.25
N SER A 182 10.50 17.92 -26.56
CA SER A 182 10.74 17.64 -25.13
C SER A 182 9.57 18.13 -24.27
N SER A 183 9.06 19.33 -24.54
CA SER A 183 7.89 19.88 -23.81
C SER A 183 6.61 19.08 -24.09
N SER A 184 6.41 18.59 -25.32
CA SER A 184 5.32 17.67 -25.65
C SER A 184 5.41 16.37 -24.82
N ASN A 185 6.60 15.81 -24.67
CA ASN A 185 6.81 14.59 -23.88
C ASN A 185 6.50 14.81 -22.40
N ILE A 186 6.96 15.91 -21.81
CA ILE A 186 6.63 16.27 -20.42
C ILE A 186 5.12 16.44 -20.26
N LEU A 187 4.48 17.20 -21.16
CA LEU A 187 3.06 17.50 -21.08
C LEU A 187 2.19 16.24 -21.28
N SER A 188 2.57 15.34 -22.19
CA SER A 188 1.91 14.04 -22.34
C SER A 188 2.05 13.14 -21.12
N MET A 189 3.19 13.14 -20.42
CA MET A 189 3.34 12.41 -19.15
C MET A 189 2.42 12.98 -18.06
N ILE A 190 2.35 14.32 -17.96
CA ILE A 190 1.46 15.00 -17.01
C ILE A 190 -0.01 14.69 -17.31
N ILE A 191 -0.41 14.75 -18.58
CA ILE A 191 -1.79 14.47 -19.01
C ILE A 191 -2.13 12.99 -18.85
N GLY A 192 -1.23 12.07 -19.18
CA GLY A 192 -1.41 10.64 -18.95
C GLY A 192 -1.64 10.34 -17.47
N PHE A 193 -0.74 10.83 -16.61
CA PHE A 193 -0.88 10.68 -15.16
C PHE A 193 -2.17 11.31 -14.63
N GLY A 194 -2.47 12.54 -15.05
CA GLY A 194 -3.69 13.27 -14.67
C GLY A 194 -4.97 12.55 -15.11
N PHE A 195 -4.99 11.98 -16.31
CA PHE A 195 -6.14 11.20 -16.81
C PHE A 195 -6.38 9.93 -15.97
N SER A 196 -5.29 9.24 -15.57
CA SER A 196 -5.40 8.10 -14.65
C SER A 196 -5.93 8.52 -13.27
N LEU A 197 -5.51 9.68 -12.74
CA LEU A 197 -6.02 10.20 -11.46
C LEU A 197 -7.50 10.59 -11.54
N ILE A 198 -7.92 11.28 -12.61
CA ILE A 198 -9.33 11.61 -12.84
C ILE A 198 -10.17 10.34 -12.88
N LEU A 199 -9.69 9.31 -13.58
CA LEU A 199 -10.37 8.03 -13.61
C LEU A 199 -10.39 7.33 -12.25
N ALA A 200 -9.32 7.39 -11.46
CA ALA A 200 -9.30 6.86 -10.10
C ALA A 200 -10.37 7.53 -9.20
N CYS A 201 -10.60 8.83 -9.39
CA CYS A 201 -11.70 9.55 -8.74
C CYS A 201 -13.07 9.08 -9.25
N ILE A 202 -13.29 9.00 -10.57
CA ILE A 202 -14.56 8.56 -11.16
C ILE A 202 -14.91 7.13 -10.72
N THR A 203 -13.95 6.21 -10.80
CA THR A 203 -14.14 4.82 -10.37
C THR A 203 -14.49 4.74 -8.89
N SER A 204 -13.94 5.62 -8.04
CA SER A 204 -14.31 5.68 -6.62
C SER A 204 -15.77 6.07 -6.35
N LEU A 205 -16.42 6.74 -7.29
CA LEU A 205 -17.84 7.09 -7.22
C LEU A 205 -18.75 5.93 -7.66
N ILE A 206 -18.32 5.16 -8.66
CA ILE A 206 -19.09 4.02 -9.20
C ILE A 206 -19.02 2.83 -8.24
N GLN A 207 -17.80 2.43 -7.85
CA GLN A 207 -17.58 1.27 -7.01
C GLN A 207 -16.40 1.53 -6.07
N ARG A 208 -16.57 1.19 -4.79
CA ARG A 208 -15.52 1.35 -3.79
C ARG A 208 -14.50 0.22 -3.96
N ALA A 209 -13.23 0.59 -4.16
CA ALA A 209 -12.08 -0.31 -4.32
C ALA A 209 -12.29 -1.50 -5.29
N PRO A 210 -12.59 -1.26 -6.59
CA PRO A 210 -12.90 -2.32 -7.57
C PRO A 210 -11.76 -3.32 -7.77
N TRP A 211 -10.53 -2.88 -7.50
CA TRP A 211 -9.29 -3.63 -7.65
C TRP A 211 -8.89 -4.41 -6.38
N PHE A 212 -9.66 -4.32 -5.30
CA PHE A 212 -9.27 -4.88 -4.01
C PHE A 212 -8.97 -6.38 -4.07
N GLY A 213 -9.85 -7.18 -4.66
CA GLY A 213 -9.64 -8.62 -4.75
C GLY A 213 -8.66 -9.09 -5.83
N ASP A 214 -8.01 -8.18 -6.58
CA ASP A 214 -7.13 -8.54 -7.70
C ASP A 214 -6.12 -7.44 -8.03
N SER A 215 -4.86 -7.64 -7.64
CA SER A 215 -3.78 -6.69 -7.93
C SER A 215 -3.51 -6.51 -9.42
N THR A 216 -3.82 -7.52 -10.25
CA THR A 216 -3.62 -7.41 -11.70
C THR A 216 -4.65 -6.47 -12.33
N LEU A 217 -5.88 -6.48 -11.80
CA LEU A 217 -6.93 -5.56 -12.20
C LEU A 217 -6.52 -4.11 -11.89
N ALA A 218 -5.93 -3.82 -10.73
CA ALA A 218 -5.37 -2.50 -10.42
C ALA A 218 -4.36 -2.03 -11.48
N ILE A 219 -3.46 -2.92 -11.91
CA ILE A 219 -2.44 -2.59 -12.91
C ILE A 219 -3.12 -2.14 -14.20
N PHE A 220 -4.07 -2.92 -14.75
CA PHE A 220 -4.73 -2.54 -16.00
C PHE A 220 -5.66 -1.33 -15.85
N LEU A 221 -6.38 -1.23 -14.74
CA LEU A 221 -7.33 -0.16 -14.47
C LEU A 221 -6.67 1.22 -14.45
N PHE A 222 -5.42 1.32 -13.97
CA PHE A 222 -4.69 2.59 -13.87
C PHE A 222 -3.58 2.77 -14.92
N SER A 223 -2.99 1.69 -15.46
CA SER A 223 -1.99 1.81 -16.52
C SER A 223 -2.59 2.15 -17.88
N LEU A 224 -3.71 1.52 -18.27
CA LEU A 224 -4.33 1.75 -19.58
C LEU A 224 -4.79 3.20 -19.77
N PRO A 225 -5.48 3.85 -18.80
CA PRO A 225 -5.81 5.26 -18.90
C PRO A 225 -4.57 6.13 -19.01
N CYS A 226 -3.53 5.85 -18.23
CA CYS A 226 -2.28 6.60 -18.30
C CYS A 226 -1.70 6.57 -19.72
N LEU A 227 -1.65 5.39 -20.33
CA LEU A 227 -1.21 5.19 -21.71
C LEU A 227 -2.13 5.86 -22.74
N ILE A 228 -3.46 5.80 -22.53
CA ILE A 228 -4.44 6.47 -23.40
C ILE A 228 -4.22 7.98 -23.37
N GLY A 229 -4.18 8.60 -22.18
CA GLY A 229 -3.96 10.04 -22.01
C GLY A 229 -2.62 10.50 -22.58
N PHE A 230 -1.59 9.67 -22.45
CA PHE A 230 -0.29 9.91 -23.07
C PHE A 230 -0.36 9.90 -24.60
N ILE A 231 -0.93 8.85 -25.20
CA ILE A 231 -1.01 8.66 -26.66
C ILE A 231 -1.94 9.68 -27.31
N THR A 232 -3.09 9.99 -26.68
CA THR A 232 -4.03 11.00 -27.19
C THR A 232 -3.34 12.35 -27.33
N PHE A 233 -2.60 12.77 -26.29
CA PHE A 233 -1.90 14.03 -26.33
C PHE A 233 -0.80 14.04 -27.40
N GLN A 234 0.01 13.00 -27.47
CA GLN A 234 1.06 12.90 -28.49
C GLN A 234 0.51 12.91 -29.91
N TYR A 235 -0.62 12.24 -30.14
CA TYR A 235 -1.32 12.26 -31.42
C TYR A 235 -1.88 13.65 -31.76
N LEU A 236 -2.54 14.31 -30.81
CA LEU A 236 -3.06 15.68 -30.99
C LEU A 236 -1.94 16.67 -31.26
N PHE A 237 -0.82 16.52 -30.56
CA PHE A 237 0.38 17.32 -30.76
C PHE A 237 0.98 17.10 -32.16
N ASP A 238 1.14 15.85 -32.63
CA ASP A 238 1.63 15.57 -33.98
C ASP A 238 0.71 16.16 -35.05
N LEU A 239 -0.61 16.05 -34.88
CA LEU A 239 -1.59 16.68 -35.78
C LEU A 239 -1.45 18.21 -35.81
N LEU A 240 -1.33 18.84 -34.65
CA LEU A 240 -1.21 20.30 -34.52
C LEU A 240 0.14 20.77 -35.10
N HIS A 241 1.22 20.08 -34.79
CA HIS A 241 2.57 20.36 -35.28
C HIS A 241 2.62 20.27 -36.81
N ARG A 242 2.07 19.21 -37.42
CA ARG A 242 1.99 19.07 -38.89
C ARG A 242 1.12 20.15 -39.53
N ARG A 243 0.00 20.54 -38.91
CA ARG A 243 -0.85 21.63 -39.42
C ARG A 243 -0.10 22.97 -39.43
N ILE A 244 0.66 23.26 -38.37
CA ILE A 244 1.49 24.47 -38.30
C ILE A 244 2.58 24.42 -39.37
N LEU A 245 3.31 23.30 -39.48
CA LEU A 245 4.35 23.13 -40.49
C LEU A 245 3.82 23.27 -41.92
N ARG A 246 2.62 22.76 -42.22
CA ARG A 246 1.96 22.96 -43.54
C ARG A 246 1.72 24.42 -43.88
N LYS A 247 1.43 25.27 -42.90
CA LYS A 247 1.23 26.71 -43.13
C LYS A 247 2.53 27.42 -43.48
N PHE A 248 3.65 26.98 -42.91
CA PHE A 248 4.97 27.62 -43.10
C PHE A 248 5.82 27.00 -44.20
N LEU A 249 5.62 25.72 -44.53
CA LEU A 249 6.38 24.96 -45.52
C LEU A 249 5.41 24.24 -46.48
N GLN A 250 5.30 24.74 -47.72
CA GLN A 250 4.73 23.97 -48.84
C GLN A 250 5.56 22.68 -49.02
N ASN A 251 4.90 21.53 -49.14
CA ASN A 251 5.47 20.16 -49.14
C ASN A 251 6.01 19.62 -47.80
N SER A 252 5.31 19.86 -46.69
CA SER A 252 5.67 19.32 -45.36
C SER A 252 5.37 17.84 -45.12
N ASN A 253 4.72 17.12 -46.05
CA ASN A 253 4.37 15.71 -45.85
C ASN A 253 5.57 14.74 -45.84
N GLU A 254 6.73 15.18 -46.35
CA GLU A 254 7.95 14.36 -46.43
C GLU A 254 8.95 14.64 -45.29
N ILE A 255 8.67 15.64 -44.46
CA ILE A 255 9.56 16.12 -43.39
C ILE A 255 9.55 15.16 -42.19
N HIS A 256 10.73 14.64 -41.81
CA HIS A 256 10.92 13.76 -40.65
C HIS A 256 11.94 14.37 -39.66
N PHE A 257 11.50 14.56 -38.41
CA PHE A 257 12.31 15.09 -37.29
C PHE A 257 12.77 13.96 -36.36
N ASP A 258 13.29 12.87 -36.95
CA ASP A 258 13.58 11.63 -36.22
C ASP A 258 14.66 11.85 -35.14
N PHE A 259 15.69 12.65 -35.43
CA PHE A 259 16.73 12.99 -34.45
C PHE A 259 16.15 13.78 -33.27
N GLU A 260 15.40 14.87 -33.52
CA GLU A 260 14.85 15.72 -32.47
C GLU A 260 13.88 14.93 -31.59
N GLN A 261 13.08 14.05 -32.20
CA GLN A 261 12.19 13.16 -31.48
C GLN A 261 12.97 12.16 -30.61
N ASN A 262 13.97 11.47 -31.15
CA ASN A 262 14.80 10.50 -30.42
C ASN A 262 15.60 11.17 -29.29
N PHE A 263 16.15 12.34 -29.55
CA PHE A 263 16.89 13.13 -28.56
C PHE A 263 15.97 13.67 -27.47
N SER A 264 14.72 14.05 -27.79
CA SER A 264 13.74 14.45 -26.80
C SER A 264 13.41 13.33 -25.79
N VAL A 265 13.40 12.06 -26.21
CA VAL A 265 13.25 10.92 -25.29
C VAL A 265 14.43 10.85 -24.34
N LEU A 266 15.66 10.94 -24.85
CA LEU A 266 16.87 10.96 -24.02
C LEU A 266 16.89 12.11 -23.01
N ILE A 267 16.36 13.29 -23.39
CA ILE A 267 16.19 14.43 -22.46
C ILE A 267 15.22 14.09 -21.32
N ILE A 268 14.12 13.38 -21.60
CA ILE A 268 13.20 12.97 -20.52
C ILE A 268 13.87 12.00 -19.55
N TYR A 269 14.64 11.03 -20.05
CA TYR A 269 15.41 10.14 -19.17
C TYR A 269 16.48 10.91 -18.41
N SER A 270 17.18 11.86 -19.03
CA SER A 270 18.17 12.68 -18.32
C SER A 270 17.54 13.52 -17.21
N LEU A 271 16.37 14.12 -17.43
CA LEU A 271 15.60 14.81 -16.40
C LEU A 271 15.18 13.85 -15.27
N SER A 272 14.70 12.65 -15.60
CA SER A 272 14.34 11.64 -14.59
C SER A 272 15.53 11.18 -13.77
N MET A 273 16.71 11.04 -14.38
CA MET A 273 17.97 10.74 -13.69
C MET A 273 18.43 11.92 -12.82
N ILE A 274 18.28 13.17 -13.28
CA ILE A 274 18.58 14.35 -12.45
C ILE A 274 17.68 14.38 -11.20
N ILE A 275 16.38 14.12 -11.35
CA ILE A 275 15.44 14.01 -10.22
C ILE A 275 15.89 12.88 -9.27
N SER A 276 16.27 11.72 -9.82
CA SER A 276 16.79 10.60 -9.03
C SER A 276 18.02 11.01 -8.22
N ILE A 277 19.01 11.66 -8.84
CA ILE A 277 20.25 12.11 -8.19
C ILE A 277 19.94 13.14 -7.09
N TYR A 278 19.09 14.13 -7.37
CA TYR A 278 18.74 15.17 -6.41
C TYR A 278 17.95 14.64 -5.21
N SER A 279 17.05 13.68 -5.45
CA SER A 279 16.26 13.07 -4.38
C SER A 279 17.08 12.23 -3.39
N ASN A 280 18.28 11.79 -3.80
CA ASN A 280 19.15 10.88 -3.06
C ASN A 280 18.44 9.64 -2.48
N SER A 281 17.39 9.16 -3.17
CA SER A 281 16.53 8.09 -2.67
C SER A 281 16.77 6.79 -3.42
N ARG A 282 16.90 5.69 -2.66
CA ARG A 282 17.05 4.32 -3.18
C ARG A 282 15.85 3.84 -4.02
N PHE A 283 14.71 4.51 -3.93
CA PHE A 283 13.48 4.13 -4.66
C PHE A 283 13.56 4.43 -6.16
N PHE A 284 14.38 5.39 -6.59
CA PHE A 284 14.51 5.75 -8.00
C PHE A 284 15.43 4.80 -8.80
N TYR A 285 15.78 3.63 -8.25
CA TYR A 285 16.57 2.64 -9.00
C TYR A 285 15.84 2.13 -10.25
N ILE A 286 14.51 2.15 -10.28
CA ILE A 286 13.71 1.82 -11.48
C ILE A 286 14.08 2.77 -12.64
N THR A 287 14.31 4.05 -12.35
CA THR A 287 14.79 5.04 -13.34
C THR A 287 16.12 4.60 -13.94
N LEU A 288 17.06 4.14 -13.11
CA LEU A 288 18.35 3.64 -13.58
C LEU A 288 18.17 2.40 -14.47
N ILE A 289 17.35 1.43 -14.03
CA ILE A 289 17.08 0.21 -14.79
C ILE A 289 16.57 0.56 -16.18
N TRP A 290 15.56 1.43 -16.31
CA TRP A 290 15.10 1.83 -17.63
C TRP A 290 16.17 2.59 -18.43
N SER A 291 16.93 3.48 -17.78
CA SER A 291 17.95 4.30 -18.45
C SER A 291 19.11 3.48 -19.00
N ILE A 292 19.58 2.44 -18.29
CA ILE A 292 20.68 1.57 -18.75
C ILE A 292 20.31 0.81 -20.03
N PHE A 293 19.04 0.44 -20.20
CA PHE A 293 18.60 -0.30 -21.39
C PHE A 293 18.23 0.65 -22.53
N ILE A 294 17.48 1.71 -22.25
CA ILE A 294 16.96 2.62 -23.28
C ILE A 294 18.01 3.63 -23.74
N CYS A 295 18.75 4.28 -22.85
CA CYS A 295 19.63 5.38 -23.25
C CYS A 295 20.76 4.93 -24.18
N PRO A 296 21.54 3.86 -23.89
CA PRO A 296 22.57 3.39 -24.80
C PRO A 296 22.03 2.99 -26.16
N LEU A 297 20.85 2.36 -26.22
CA LEU A 297 20.22 2.03 -27.48
C LEU A 297 19.94 3.28 -28.31
N TYR A 298 19.31 4.30 -27.75
CA TYR A 298 19.01 5.53 -28.47
C TYR A 298 20.27 6.30 -28.85
N LEU A 299 21.32 6.27 -28.02
CA LEU A 299 22.64 6.80 -28.37
C LEU A 299 23.24 6.07 -29.58
N VAL A 300 23.20 4.73 -29.60
CA VAL A 300 23.67 3.92 -30.72
C VAL A 300 22.83 4.19 -31.97
N LEU A 301 21.50 4.26 -31.86
CA LEU A 301 20.62 4.58 -32.98
C LEU A 301 20.93 5.96 -33.56
N ILE A 302 21.12 6.96 -32.71
CA ILE A 302 21.58 8.28 -33.14
C ILE A 302 22.90 8.08 -33.90
N ILE A 303 23.95 7.49 -33.30
CA ILE A 303 25.26 7.28 -33.95
C ILE A 303 25.14 6.54 -35.30
N ILE A 304 24.33 5.50 -35.41
CA ILE A 304 24.10 4.78 -36.67
C ILE A 304 23.47 5.71 -37.71
N GLU A 305 22.43 6.46 -37.32
CA GLU A 305 21.84 7.50 -38.19
C GLU A 305 22.89 8.53 -38.63
N PHE A 306 23.92 8.81 -37.81
CA PHE A 306 25.06 9.64 -38.27
C PHE A 306 25.74 9.05 -39.48
N ILE A 307 26.11 7.78 -39.34
CA ILE A 307 27.10 7.15 -40.19
C ILE A 307 26.42 6.86 -41.52
N LEU A 308 25.15 6.44 -41.47
CA LEU A 308 24.31 6.24 -42.65
C LEU A 308 24.04 7.56 -43.37
N HIS A 309 23.69 8.63 -42.64
CA HIS A 309 23.50 9.96 -43.24
C HIS A 309 24.78 10.47 -43.91
N TRP A 310 25.92 10.32 -43.24
CA TRP A 310 27.23 10.70 -43.79
C TRP A 310 27.59 9.92 -45.05
N LYS A 311 27.35 8.60 -45.06
CA LYS A 311 27.61 7.74 -46.21
C LYS A 311 26.55 7.81 -47.31
N GLN A 312 25.48 8.59 -47.12
CA GLN A 312 24.32 8.68 -48.02
C GLN A 312 23.66 7.32 -48.31
N ILE A 313 23.77 6.36 -47.38
CA ILE A 313 23.19 5.02 -47.52
C ILE A 313 21.79 5.04 -46.93
N PHE A 314 20.78 4.85 -47.77
CA PHE A 314 19.37 4.85 -47.39
C PHE A 314 18.82 3.42 -47.33
N GLU A 315 18.43 2.98 -46.14
CA GLU A 315 17.58 1.79 -45.98
C GLU A 315 16.32 2.10 -45.17
N LYS A 316 15.26 1.31 -45.41
CA LYS A 316 14.02 1.39 -44.64
C LYS A 316 14.27 0.93 -43.21
N ASN A 317 14.06 1.85 -42.27
CA ASN A 317 14.33 1.72 -40.85
C ASN A 317 13.37 0.77 -40.07
N ALA A 318 13.21 -0.48 -40.49
CA ALA A 318 12.44 -1.47 -39.72
C ALA A 318 13.08 -1.73 -38.33
N HIS A 319 14.41 -1.72 -38.26
CA HIS A 319 15.17 -1.93 -37.01
C HIS A 319 14.89 -0.88 -35.94
N GLN A 320 14.49 0.34 -36.33
CA GLN A 320 14.19 1.41 -35.39
C GLN A 320 12.93 1.16 -34.55
N LEU A 321 12.00 0.31 -35.00
CA LEU A 321 10.80 0.03 -34.21
C LEU A 321 10.96 -1.21 -33.32
N TYR A 322 11.53 -2.29 -33.83
CA TYR A 322 11.60 -3.58 -33.11
C TYR A 322 12.69 -3.62 -32.03
N LEU A 323 13.82 -2.93 -32.24
CA LEU A 323 14.94 -2.97 -31.32
C LEU A 323 14.64 -2.32 -29.95
N PRO A 324 13.98 -1.14 -29.87
CA PRO A 324 13.53 -0.58 -28.59
C PRO A 324 12.52 -1.48 -27.86
N LEU A 325 11.62 -2.13 -28.59
CA LEU A 325 10.66 -3.07 -28.00
C LEU A 325 11.38 -4.26 -27.35
N LEU A 326 12.31 -4.88 -28.05
CA LEU A 326 13.06 -6.04 -27.55
C LEU A 326 13.90 -5.68 -26.32
N ILE A 327 14.62 -4.57 -26.36
CA ILE A 327 15.48 -4.12 -25.25
C ILE A 327 14.66 -3.67 -24.04
N SER A 328 13.46 -3.13 -24.25
CA SER A 328 12.56 -2.74 -23.16
C SER A 328 11.92 -3.91 -22.43
N PHE A 329 12.00 -5.13 -22.96
CA PHE A 329 11.30 -6.29 -22.38
C PHE A 329 11.79 -6.62 -20.96
N PHE A 330 13.10 -6.53 -20.72
CA PHE A 330 13.68 -6.76 -19.39
C PHE A 330 13.24 -5.71 -18.35
N PRO A 331 13.47 -4.39 -18.55
CA PRO A 331 13.03 -3.38 -17.59
C PRO A 331 11.50 -3.37 -17.42
N LEU A 332 10.75 -3.74 -18.46
CA LEU A 332 9.30 -3.94 -18.41
C LEU A 332 8.89 -5.04 -17.43
N ILE A 333 9.43 -6.26 -17.59
CA ILE A 333 9.12 -7.39 -16.71
C ILE A 333 9.46 -7.04 -15.27
N HIS A 334 10.65 -6.49 -15.04
CA HIS A 334 11.10 -6.08 -13.71
C HIS A 334 10.15 -5.08 -13.06
N THR A 335 9.70 -4.10 -13.84
CA THR A 335 8.76 -3.07 -13.37
C THR A 335 7.39 -3.67 -13.04
N ILE A 336 6.83 -4.50 -13.91
CA ILE A 336 5.54 -5.17 -13.68
C ILE A 336 5.61 -6.06 -12.44
N GLU A 337 6.67 -6.86 -12.31
CA GLU A 337 6.88 -7.73 -11.15
C GLU A 337 6.97 -6.92 -9.85
N THR A 338 7.76 -5.84 -9.85
CA THR A 338 7.93 -4.96 -8.68
C THR A 338 6.62 -4.30 -8.30
N VAL A 339 5.88 -3.73 -9.27
CA VAL A 339 4.56 -3.12 -9.03
C VAL A 339 3.57 -4.15 -8.49
N ASN A 340 3.49 -5.35 -9.07
CA ASN A 340 2.58 -6.39 -8.59
C ASN A 340 2.89 -6.82 -7.15
N ARG A 341 4.17 -6.95 -6.78
CA ARG A 341 4.58 -7.26 -5.40
C ARG A 341 4.23 -6.14 -4.43
N ILE A 342 4.48 -4.88 -4.81
CA ILE A 342 4.08 -3.72 -4.02
C ILE A 342 2.56 -3.73 -3.82
N LEU A 343 1.78 -3.93 -4.87
CA LEU A 343 0.31 -3.95 -4.78
C LEU A 343 -0.22 -5.07 -3.88
N ARG A 344 0.36 -6.28 -3.94
CA ARG A 344 -0.04 -7.41 -3.08
C ARG A 344 0.18 -7.15 -1.59
N ILE A 345 1.22 -6.39 -1.26
CA ILE A 345 1.48 -5.98 0.12
C ILE A 345 0.60 -4.77 0.48
N PHE A 346 0.62 -3.74 -0.36
CA PHE A 346 -0.01 -2.46 -0.06
C PHE A 346 -1.53 -2.57 -0.01
N THR A 347 -2.17 -3.29 -0.93
CA THR A 347 -3.64 -3.38 -1.01
C THR A 347 -4.27 -3.77 0.33
N PRO A 348 -3.90 -4.90 0.95
CA PRO A 348 -4.47 -5.27 2.24
C PRO A 348 -4.05 -4.29 3.35
N PHE A 349 -2.78 -3.90 3.48
CA PHE A 349 -2.36 -3.00 4.57
C PHE A 349 -2.98 -1.59 4.51
N ILE A 350 -3.09 -1.03 3.31
CA ILE A 350 -3.80 0.22 3.05
C ILE A 350 -5.25 0.10 3.53
N SER A 351 -5.88 -1.02 3.20
CA SER A 351 -7.28 -1.26 3.48
C SER A 351 -7.58 -1.46 4.97
N LEU A 352 -6.65 -2.05 5.73
CA LEU A 352 -6.76 -2.33 7.16
C LEU A 352 -6.64 -1.07 8.04
N ARG A 353 -6.14 0.05 7.50
CA ARG A 353 -5.91 1.30 8.27
C ARG A 353 -6.81 2.47 7.85
N PHE A 354 -7.77 2.26 6.95
CA PHE A 354 -8.61 3.35 6.46
C PHE A 354 -9.83 3.60 7.31
N SER A 355 -9.79 4.61 8.18
CA SER A 355 -11.02 5.27 8.61
C SER A 355 -11.81 5.78 7.39
N SER A 356 -13.13 5.96 7.55
CA SER A 356 -14.10 6.24 6.48
C SER A 356 -13.77 7.39 5.51
N GLY A 357 -12.83 8.29 5.84
CA GLY A 357 -12.38 9.39 4.98
C GLY A 357 -11.24 9.06 3.99
N TRP A 358 -10.64 7.87 4.04
CA TRP A 358 -9.39 7.59 3.31
C TRP A 358 -9.53 6.73 2.05
N ILE A 359 -10.71 6.19 1.72
CA ILE A 359 -10.92 5.33 0.54
C ILE A 359 -10.59 6.04 -0.77
N HIS A 360 -10.99 7.31 -0.91
CA HIS A 360 -10.64 8.12 -2.08
C HIS A 360 -9.12 8.30 -2.20
N ARG A 361 -8.42 8.46 -1.07
CA ARG A 361 -6.95 8.52 -1.03
C ARG A 361 -6.33 7.17 -1.41
N GLY A 362 -6.93 6.05 -1.04
CA GLY A 362 -6.49 4.70 -1.42
C GLY A 362 -6.43 4.47 -2.92
N ASN A 363 -7.51 4.82 -3.63
CA ASN A 363 -7.52 4.74 -5.10
C ASN A 363 -6.43 5.64 -5.72
N ILE A 364 -6.23 6.86 -5.19
CA ILE A 364 -5.20 7.78 -5.67
C ILE A 364 -3.78 7.23 -5.42
N ILE A 365 -3.53 6.64 -4.24
CA ILE A 365 -2.24 6.03 -3.88
C ILE A 365 -1.93 4.86 -4.82
N ILE A 366 -2.87 3.94 -4.98
CA ILE A 366 -2.69 2.75 -5.83
C ILE A 366 -2.56 3.15 -7.30
N CYS A 367 -3.38 4.10 -7.75
CA CYS A 367 -3.22 4.72 -9.06
C CYS A 367 -1.82 5.30 -9.23
N SER A 368 -1.27 6.00 -8.23
CA SER A 368 0.07 6.59 -8.32
C SER A 368 1.17 5.53 -8.39
N ILE A 369 1.05 4.46 -7.58
CA ILE A 369 1.99 3.32 -7.58
C ILE A 369 2.04 2.64 -8.96
N VAL A 370 0.90 2.57 -9.67
CA VAL A 370 0.82 1.97 -11.01
C VAL A 370 1.21 2.97 -12.10
N ALA A 371 0.67 4.18 -12.05
CA ALA A 371 0.78 5.15 -13.13
C ALA A 371 2.20 5.72 -13.24
N ILE A 372 2.90 5.99 -12.14
CA ILE A 372 4.27 6.56 -12.20
C ILE A 372 5.22 5.64 -12.98
N PRO A 373 5.33 4.33 -12.68
CA PRO A 373 6.15 3.41 -13.48
C PRO A 373 5.70 3.29 -14.94
N THR A 374 4.41 3.46 -15.25
CA THR A 374 3.91 3.41 -16.64
C THR A 374 4.39 4.57 -17.50
N LEU A 375 4.84 5.68 -16.91
CA LEU A 375 5.39 6.81 -17.66
C LEU A 375 6.74 6.48 -18.33
N PHE A 376 7.49 5.48 -17.82
CA PHE A 376 8.75 5.05 -18.44
C PHE A 376 8.56 4.29 -19.76
N PHE A 377 7.33 4.05 -20.20
CA PHE A 377 7.02 3.41 -21.48
C PHE A 377 7.06 4.37 -22.67
N LEU A 378 7.39 5.65 -22.42
CA LEU A 378 7.55 6.73 -23.39
C LEU A 378 8.19 6.30 -24.74
N PRO A 379 9.34 5.60 -24.77
CA PRO A 379 10.08 5.33 -26.01
C PRO A 379 9.31 4.43 -26.97
N LEU A 380 8.51 3.50 -26.43
CA LEU A 380 7.84 2.45 -27.19
C LEU A 380 6.64 2.97 -27.99
N LEU A 381 6.09 4.11 -27.55
CA LEU A 381 4.81 4.61 -28.03
C LEU A 381 4.99 5.72 -29.07
N GLN A 382 6.09 6.48 -29.00
CA GLN A 382 6.34 7.62 -29.88
C GLN A 382 6.59 7.27 -31.34
N ARG A 383 7.04 6.04 -31.65
CA ARG A 383 7.43 5.64 -33.01
C ARG A 383 6.29 5.02 -33.85
N LYS A 384 5.07 4.93 -33.32
CA LYS A 384 3.96 4.32 -34.08
C LYS A 384 3.30 5.34 -35.00
N LYS A 385 3.55 5.23 -36.32
CA LYS A 385 2.73 5.87 -37.38
C LYS A 385 1.23 5.47 -37.30
N GLN A 386 0.89 4.47 -36.48
CA GLN A 386 -0.46 3.94 -36.28
C GLN A 386 -0.99 4.27 -34.88
N PHE A 387 -0.80 5.51 -34.39
CA PHE A 387 -1.35 5.99 -33.11
C PHE A 387 -2.83 5.64 -32.95
N ILE A 388 -3.63 5.82 -34.00
CA ILE A 388 -5.07 5.52 -33.99
C ILE A 388 -5.35 4.05 -33.70
N ARG A 389 -4.64 3.11 -34.36
CA ARG A 389 -4.86 1.66 -34.13
C ARG A 389 -4.50 1.27 -32.71
N LEU A 390 -3.37 1.78 -32.19
CA LEU A 390 -2.96 1.52 -30.82
C LEU A 390 -3.97 2.11 -29.82
N LEU A 391 -4.43 3.33 -30.07
CA LEU A 391 -5.45 4.00 -29.26
C LEU A 391 -6.75 3.20 -29.23
N ILE A 392 -7.21 2.70 -30.37
CA ILE A 392 -8.41 1.83 -30.46
C ILE A 392 -8.21 0.56 -29.62
N VAL A 393 -7.07 -0.12 -29.74
CA VAL A 393 -6.78 -1.33 -28.96
C VAL A 393 -6.76 -1.04 -27.46
N LEU A 394 -6.13 0.06 -27.05
CA LEU A 394 -6.07 0.46 -25.64
C LEU A 394 -7.45 0.86 -25.10
N LEU A 395 -8.25 1.59 -25.89
CA LEU A 395 -9.62 1.96 -25.51
C LEU A 395 -10.50 0.72 -25.37
N ILE A 396 -10.46 -0.22 -26.33
CA ILE A 396 -11.20 -1.49 -26.24
C ILE A 396 -10.78 -2.26 -24.99
N SER A 397 -9.47 -2.41 -24.77
CA SER A 397 -8.94 -3.10 -23.58
C SER A 397 -9.39 -2.43 -22.29
N PHE A 398 -9.39 -1.09 -22.26
CA PHE A 398 -9.83 -0.31 -21.12
C PHE A 398 -11.34 -0.44 -20.86
N PHE A 399 -12.18 -0.42 -21.89
CA PHE A 399 -13.62 -0.66 -21.75
C PHE A 399 -13.93 -2.06 -21.23
N ILE A 400 -13.19 -3.09 -21.69
CA ILE A 400 -13.30 -4.44 -21.14
C ILE A 400 -12.99 -4.44 -19.64
N VAL A 401 -11.91 -3.79 -19.23
CA VAL A 401 -11.53 -3.68 -17.81
C VAL A 401 -12.59 -2.93 -16.99
N LEU A 402 -13.17 -1.85 -17.51
CA LEU A 402 -14.26 -1.13 -16.84
C LEU A 402 -15.51 -2.00 -16.68
N ILE A 403 -15.90 -2.75 -17.71
CA ILE A 403 -17.03 -3.68 -17.65
C ILE A 403 -16.76 -4.73 -16.57
N VAL A 404 -15.56 -5.32 -16.55
CA VAL A 404 -15.17 -6.29 -15.52
C VAL A 404 -15.26 -5.66 -14.12
N CYS A 405 -14.79 -4.43 -13.91
CA CYS A 405 -14.93 -3.73 -12.64
C CYS A 405 -16.41 -3.58 -12.24
N CYS A 406 -17.28 -3.10 -13.12
CA CYS A 406 -18.69 -2.87 -12.81
C CYS A 406 -19.44 -4.13 -12.37
N PHE A 407 -19.15 -5.29 -12.97
CA PHE A 407 -19.84 -6.54 -12.65
C PHE A 407 -19.16 -7.37 -11.57
N ARG A 408 -17.85 -7.22 -11.37
CA ARG A 408 -17.10 -8.00 -10.39
C ARG A 408 -17.35 -7.48 -8.99
N GLN A 409 -17.62 -8.39 -8.05
CA GLN A 409 -17.59 -8.07 -6.63
C GLN A 409 -16.12 -7.90 -6.19
N PRO A 410 -15.75 -6.76 -5.58
CA PRO A 410 -14.37 -6.48 -5.21
C PRO A 410 -13.92 -7.37 -4.05
N PHE A 411 -14.85 -7.77 -3.19
CA PHE A 411 -14.62 -8.62 -2.03
C PHE A 411 -15.08 -10.04 -2.32
N THR A 412 -14.22 -11.01 -2.00
CA THR A 412 -14.48 -12.44 -2.19
C THR A 412 -14.17 -13.19 -0.91
N LYS A 413 -14.49 -14.47 -0.83
CA LYS A 413 -14.13 -15.32 0.32
C LYS A 413 -12.63 -15.34 0.61
N ASN A 414 -11.80 -15.29 -0.43
CA ASN A 414 -10.33 -15.31 -0.29
C ASN A 414 -9.75 -13.93 -0.01
N HIS A 415 -10.42 -12.87 -0.49
CA HIS A 415 -10.02 -11.47 -0.27
C HIS A 415 -11.21 -10.73 0.34
N PRO A 416 -11.57 -11.05 1.60
CA PRO A 416 -12.75 -10.49 2.24
C PRO A 416 -12.50 -9.04 2.62
N SER A 417 -13.58 -8.28 2.72
CA SER A 417 -13.53 -6.98 3.37
C SER A 417 -13.38 -7.16 4.88
N THR A 418 -12.66 -6.26 5.53
CA THR A 418 -12.59 -6.23 7.00
C THR A 418 -13.66 -5.33 7.61
N PHE A 419 -14.18 -5.76 8.75
CA PHE A 419 -15.03 -4.96 9.62
C PHE A 419 -14.58 -5.08 11.07
N TYR A 420 -14.82 -4.02 11.82
CA TYR A 420 -14.63 -3.97 13.26
C TYR A 420 -16.00 -4.04 13.94
N ALA A 421 -16.10 -4.77 15.03
CA ALA A 421 -17.28 -4.76 15.86
C ALA A 421 -16.86 -4.59 17.31
N LYS A 422 -17.54 -3.66 18.00
CA LYS A 422 -17.42 -3.45 19.42
C LYS A 422 -18.77 -3.67 20.07
N HIS A 423 -18.81 -4.67 20.94
CA HIS A 423 -19.96 -5.02 21.74
C HIS A 423 -19.79 -4.35 23.11
N ILE A 424 -20.71 -3.47 23.47
CA ILE A 424 -20.75 -2.83 24.78
C ILE A 424 -21.97 -3.36 25.53
N SER A 425 -21.78 -3.90 26.73
CA SER A 425 -22.89 -4.16 27.64
C SER A 425 -22.79 -3.30 28.88
N LYS A 426 -23.95 -2.86 29.36
CA LYS A 426 -24.12 -2.12 30.61
C LYS A 426 -25.08 -2.89 31.48
N SER A 427 -24.65 -3.28 32.67
CA SER A 427 -25.49 -3.94 33.66
C SER A 427 -25.50 -3.18 34.97
N ILE A 428 -26.68 -2.99 35.55
CA ILE A 428 -26.87 -2.27 36.80
C ILE A 428 -27.39 -3.25 37.84
N TYR A 429 -26.58 -3.50 38.86
CA TYR A 429 -26.96 -4.29 40.03
C TYR A 429 -27.27 -3.36 41.19
N TYR A 430 -28.29 -3.72 41.96
CA TYR A 430 -28.67 -3.03 43.18
C TYR A 430 -28.65 -3.98 44.35
N ALA A 431 -27.87 -3.63 45.35
CA ALA A 431 -27.73 -4.35 46.60
C ALA A 431 -28.47 -3.59 47.70
N GLU A 432 -29.47 -4.24 48.28
CA GLU A 432 -30.22 -3.71 49.41
C GLU A 432 -29.99 -4.56 50.65
N THR A 433 -29.82 -3.91 51.79
CA THR A 433 -29.67 -4.59 53.09
C THR A 433 -30.99 -5.21 53.53
N SER A 434 -31.02 -6.53 53.72
CA SER A 434 -32.13 -7.25 54.34
C SER A 434 -32.06 -7.22 55.87
N MET A 435 -33.17 -7.53 56.54
CA MET A 435 -33.31 -7.59 58.00
C MET A 435 -32.25 -8.47 58.71
N ASN A 436 -31.63 -9.42 58.01
CA ASN A 436 -30.62 -10.34 58.56
C ASN A 436 -29.17 -9.90 58.31
N ASN A 437 -28.91 -8.62 58.01
CA ASN A 437 -27.59 -8.10 57.58
C ASN A 437 -27.02 -8.80 56.32
N SER A 438 -27.87 -9.48 55.55
CA SER A 438 -27.51 -10.04 54.25
C SER A 438 -27.91 -9.07 53.13
N PHE A 439 -27.14 -8.99 52.05
CA PHE A 439 -27.48 -8.16 50.90
C PHE A 439 -28.31 -8.94 49.90
N ASN A 440 -29.48 -8.43 49.53
CA ASN A 440 -30.23 -8.94 48.40
C ASN A 440 -29.78 -8.19 47.15
N ILE A 441 -29.26 -8.92 46.17
CA ILE A 441 -28.69 -8.33 44.95
C ILE A 441 -29.63 -8.63 43.80
N SER A 442 -30.15 -7.56 43.19
CA SER A 442 -31.04 -7.65 42.03
C SER A 442 -30.40 -6.97 40.81
N LEU A 443 -30.57 -7.57 39.64
CA LEU A 443 -30.25 -6.95 38.36
C LEU A 443 -31.40 -6.01 37.98
N ILE A 444 -31.17 -4.70 37.97
CA ILE A 444 -32.18 -3.70 37.60
C ILE A 444 -32.34 -3.63 36.09
N SER A 445 -31.22 -3.50 35.39
CA SER A 445 -31.23 -3.32 33.94
C SER A 445 -29.99 -3.91 33.31
N GLN A 446 -30.18 -4.40 32.09
CA GLN A 446 -29.12 -4.81 31.20
C GLN A 446 -29.44 -4.22 29.83
N GLN A 447 -28.48 -3.47 29.30
CA GLN A 447 -28.53 -2.96 27.93
C GLN A 447 -27.27 -3.42 27.22
N SER A 448 -27.40 -3.97 26.03
CA SER A 448 -26.24 -4.30 25.21
C SER A 448 -26.41 -3.77 23.80
N THR A 449 -25.31 -3.22 23.30
CA THR A 449 -25.27 -2.58 21.99
C THR A 449 -24.07 -3.13 21.24
N ILE A 450 -24.30 -3.49 19.98
CA ILE A 450 -23.22 -3.82 19.06
C ILE A 450 -23.05 -2.65 18.12
N THR A 451 -21.83 -2.15 18.07
CA THR A 451 -21.40 -1.15 17.12
C THR A 451 -20.52 -1.83 16.08
N VAL A 452 -20.87 -1.67 14.81
CA VAL A 452 -20.14 -2.26 13.67
C VAL A 452 -19.63 -1.12 12.81
N ASN A 453 -18.35 -1.19 12.44
CA ASN A 453 -17.70 -0.23 11.58
C ASN A 453 -16.93 -0.93 10.45
N THR A 454 -16.87 -0.34 9.27
CA THR A 454 -16.07 -0.87 8.14
C THR A 454 -15.04 0.15 7.66
N TYR A 455 -13.84 -0.33 7.33
CA TYR A 455 -12.74 0.51 6.88
C TYR A 455 -12.73 0.73 5.35
N HIS A 456 -13.30 -0.20 4.58
CA HIS A 456 -13.33 -0.10 3.11
C HIS A 456 -14.47 0.76 2.56
N GLY A 457 -15.18 1.45 3.44
CA GLY A 457 -16.38 2.17 3.05
C GLY A 457 -17.47 1.22 2.60
N LEU A 458 -17.63 0.06 3.21
CA LEU A 458 -18.78 -0.77 2.88
C LEU A 458 -20.02 -0.13 3.47
N VAL A 459 -21.09 -0.06 2.67
CA VAL A 459 -22.37 0.40 3.20
C VAL A 459 -22.89 -0.71 4.10
N LEU A 460 -22.90 -0.47 5.41
CA LEU A 460 -23.23 -1.50 6.39
C LEU A 460 -24.70 -1.88 6.39
N SER A 461 -25.62 -0.94 6.13
CA SER A 461 -27.06 -1.23 6.15
C SER A 461 -27.45 -2.44 5.29
N PRO A 462 -27.16 -2.50 3.98
CA PRO A 462 -27.54 -3.64 3.15
C PRO A 462 -26.87 -4.95 3.60
N ILE A 463 -25.66 -4.90 4.15
CA ILE A 463 -24.97 -6.08 4.69
C ILE A 463 -25.70 -6.60 5.93
N LEU A 464 -26.06 -5.70 6.85
CA LEU A 464 -26.81 -6.04 8.06
C LEU A 464 -28.24 -6.52 7.72
N ASP A 465 -28.87 -5.96 6.70
CA ASP A 465 -30.18 -6.41 6.20
C ASP A 465 -30.08 -7.81 5.58
N GLN A 466 -29.05 -8.06 4.77
CA GLN A 466 -28.77 -9.40 4.24
C GLN A 466 -28.47 -10.40 5.37
N PHE A 467 -27.80 -9.98 6.44
CA PHE A 467 -27.55 -10.81 7.62
C PHE A 467 -28.85 -11.15 8.36
N SER A 468 -29.71 -10.17 8.58
CA SER A 468 -31.04 -10.35 9.17
C SER A 468 -31.86 -11.38 8.38
N ILE A 469 -31.86 -11.27 7.05
CA ILE A 469 -32.55 -12.21 6.14
C ILE A 469 -31.95 -13.63 6.26
N ARG A 470 -30.62 -13.76 6.20
CA ARG A 470 -29.94 -15.08 6.23
C ARG A 470 -30.03 -15.77 7.59
N SER A 471 -29.99 -15.00 8.67
CA SER A 471 -30.03 -15.52 10.04
C SER A 471 -31.45 -15.70 10.58
N GLY A 472 -32.44 -15.06 9.96
CA GLY A 472 -33.80 -14.94 10.50
C GLY A 472 -33.89 -14.02 11.73
N ARG A 473 -32.81 -13.33 12.12
CA ARG A 473 -32.78 -12.48 13.32
C ARG A 473 -33.03 -11.02 12.96
N LYS A 474 -34.09 -10.43 13.53
CA LYS A 474 -34.35 -8.99 13.42
C LYS A 474 -33.34 -8.21 14.28
N LEU A 475 -32.69 -7.23 13.67
CA LEU A 475 -31.82 -6.28 14.38
C LEU A 475 -32.68 -5.12 14.90
N TYR A 476 -32.87 -5.06 16.21
CA TYR A 476 -33.68 -4.04 16.87
C TYR A 476 -32.88 -2.75 17.09
N ASN A 477 -33.58 -1.60 17.05
CA ASN A 477 -32.99 -0.28 17.26
C ASN A 477 -31.74 -0.01 16.38
N LYS A 478 -31.73 -0.54 15.15
CA LYS A 478 -30.64 -0.33 14.19
C LYS A 478 -30.56 1.15 13.80
N THR A 479 -29.50 1.83 14.21
CA THR A 479 -29.21 3.22 13.80
C THR A 479 -27.84 3.28 13.12
N CYS A 480 -27.75 3.96 11.99
CA CYS A 480 -26.49 4.14 11.28
C CYS A 480 -26.13 5.62 11.26
N SER A 481 -25.14 6.00 12.06
CA SER A 481 -24.63 7.38 12.11
C SER A 481 -23.90 7.77 10.82
N SER A 482 -23.36 6.78 10.10
CA SER A 482 -22.80 6.95 8.76
C SER A 482 -23.03 5.69 7.93
N SER A 483 -22.77 5.76 6.61
CA SER A 483 -22.86 4.57 5.75
C SER A 483 -21.95 3.42 6.21
N THR A 484 -20.89 3.71 6.97
CA THR A 484 -19.88 2.74 7.39
C THR A 484 -19.94 2.39 8.87
N ASN A 485 -20.80 3.03 9.66
CA ASN A 485 -20.92 2.83 11.10
C ASN A 485 -22.39 2.67 11.49
N CYS A 486 -22.73 1.51 12.04
CA CYS A 486 -24.08 1.18 12.48
C CYS A 486 -24.05 0.57 13.88
N THR A 487 -25.09 0.86 14.65
CA THR A 487 -25.31 0.35 16.00
C THR A 487 -26.68 -0.31 16.09
N PHE A 488 -26.81 -1.35 16.89
CA PHE A 488 -28.09 -2.04 17.14
C PHE A 488 -28.06 -2.74 18.50
N ASP A 489 -29.23 -3.11 18.99
CA ASP A 489 -29.44 -3.76 20.29
C ASP A 489 -29.21 -5.28 20.21
N ASP A 490 -28.50 -5.86 21.19
CA ASP A 490 -28.26 -7.31 21.34
C ASP A 490 -28.72 -7.87 22.71
N SER A 491 -29.59 -7.14 23.42
CA SER A 491 -29.92 -7.41 24.84
C SER A 491 -30.57 -8.77 25.12
N PHE A 492 -31.00 -9.52 24.11
CA PHE A 492 -31.74 -10.78 24.27
C PHE A 492 -30.88 -12.05 24.26
N ASN A 493 -29.59 -12.00 23.92
CA ASN A 493 -28.83 -13.22 23.57
C ASN A 493 -27.56 -13.48 24.38
N ARG A 494 -27.34 -12.79 25.50
CA ARG A 494 -26.03 -12.80 26.17
C ARG A 494 -26.06 -13.30 27.60
N GLN A 495 -25.07 -14.13 27.92
CA GLN A 495 -24.68 -14.45 29.30
C GLN A 495 -24.11 -13.19 29.98
N LEU A 496 -24.55 -12.95 31.23
CA LEU A 496 -24.05 -11.85 32.05
C LEU A 496 -22.53 -11.99 32.25
N ALA A 497 -21.80 -10.88 32.11
CA ALA A 497 -20.35 -10.86 32.35
C ALA A 497 -20.02 -11.12 33.82
N VAL A 498 -20.90 -10.65 34.72
CA VAL A 498 -20.88 -10.93 36.14
C VAL A 498 -21.93 -11.99 36.44
N GLU A 499 -21.48 -13.17 36.86
CA GLU A 499 -22.34 -14.33 37.10
C GLU A 499 -22.97 -14.29 38.50
N HIS A 500 -22.16 -13.91 39.49
CA HIS A 500 -22.58 -13.88 40.89
C HIS A 500 -21.84 -12.78 41.65
N ILE A 501 -22.55 -12.11 42.55
CA ILE A 501 -21.98 -11.11 43.46
C ILE A 501 -22.36 -11.53 44.88
N GLN A 502 -21.37 -11.58 45.76
CA GLN A 502 -21.56 -11.82 47.18
C GLN A 502 -20.94 -10.67 47.97
N ILE A 503 -21.71 -10.09 48.90
CA ILE A 503 -21.26 -9.01 49.76
C ILE A 503 -21.26 -9.51 51.20
N GLU A 504 -20.09 -9.49 51.83
CA GLU A 504 -19.88 -9.78 53.25
C GLU A 504 -19.65 -8.46 54.00
N SER A 505 -20.53 -8.12 54.96
CA SER A 505 -20.37 -6.94 55.81
C SER A 505 -19.51 -7.26 57.04
N MET A 506 -18.48 -6.44 57.29
CA MET A 506 -17.59 -6.51 58.45
C MET A 506 -17.47 -5.12 59.10
N LYS A 507 -18.50 -4.70 59.85
CA LYS A 507 -18.57 -3.38 60.52
C LYS A 507 -18.43 -2.21 59.52
N LYS A 508 -17.24 -1.58 59.46
CA LYS A 508 -16.88 -0.46 58.56
C LYS A 508 -16.22 -0.92 57.26
N LYS A 509 -16.06 -2.23 57.07
CA LYS A 509 -15.42 -2.83 55.89
C LYS A 509 -16.42 -3.73 55.18
N TYR A 510 -16.46 -3.64 53.85
CA TYR A 510 -17.21 -4.56 53.02
C TYR A 510 -16.23 -5.40 52.21
N ARG A 511 -16.49 -6.69 52.14
CA ARG A 511 -15.79 -7.59 51.21
C ARG A 511 -16.77 -8.03 50.14
N ILE A 512 -16.48 -7.66 48.91
CA ILE A 512 -17.29 -8.01 47.74
C ILE A 512 -16.53 -9.06 46.95
N ARG A 513 -17.13 -10.23 46.79
CA ARG A 513 -16.66 -11.26 45.87
C ARG A 513 -17.53 -11.23 44.63
N ILE A 514 -16.89 -10.96 43.49
CA ILE A 514 -17.55 -10.93 42.18
C ILE A 514 -17.05 -12.14 41.41
N GLN A 515 -17.94 -13.08 41.13
CA GLN A 515 -17.69 -14.12 40.15
C GLN A 515 -18.08 -13.59 38.78
N HIS A 516 -17.16 -13.68 37.83
CA HIS A 516 -17.33 -13.15 36.50
C HIS A 516 -16.66 -14.08 35.49
N VAL A 517 -16.98 -13.89 34.21
CA VAL A 517 -16.36 -14.64 33.12
C VAL A 517 -14.83 -14.47 33.17
N LEU A 518 -14.10 -15.51 32.76
CA LEU A 518 -12.64 -15.51 32.71
C LEU A 518 -12.14 -14.26 31.98
N SER A 519 -11.32 -13.45 32.65
CA SER A 519 -10.89 -12.16 32.11
C SER A 519 -9.46 -11.83 32.51
N TYR A 520 -8.77 -11.15 31.58
CA TYR A 520 -7.38 -10.72 31.72
C TYR A 520 -7.25 -9.27 32.15
N ASN A 521 -8.28 -8.45 31.88
CA ASN A 521 -8.23 -7.01 32.07
C ASN A 521 -9.55 -6.54 32.71
N ILE A 522 -9.52 -6.37 34.02
CA ILE A 522 -10.63 -5.88 34.83
C ILE A 522 -10.18 -4.61 35.51
N ARG A 523 -10.92 -3.52 35.30
CA ARG A 523 -10.72 -2.24 35.97
C ARG A 523 -11.87 -2.02 36.92
N ILE A 524 -11.53 -1.67 38.16
CA ILE A 524 -12.50 -1.34 39.19
C ILE A 524 -12.31 0.14 39.51
N SER A 525 -13.41 0.87 39.52
CA SER A 525 -13.46 2.29 39.83
C SER A 525 -14.61 2.56 40.78
N SER A 526 -14.39 3.41 41.79
CA SER A 526 -15.48 3.96 42.59
C SER A 526 -15.96 5.27 41.96
N LEU A 527 -17.27 5.55 42.04
CA LEU A 527 -17.84 6.85 41.68
C LEU A 527 -17.68 7.88 42.82
N TRP A 528 -17.30 7.43 44.01
CA TRP A 528 -17.07 8.23 45.22
C TRP A 528 -15.64 8.05 45.73
N ASP A 529 -15.16 9.00 46.56
CA ASP A 529 -13.86 8.90 47.27
C ASP A 529 -13.91 7.81 48.35
N ILE A 530 -13.78 6.56 47.91
CA ILE A 530 -13.81 5.37 48.75
C ILE A 530 -12.51 4.61 48.54
N GLU A 531 -11.88 4.19 49.63
CA GLU A 531 -10.66 3.37 49.57
C GLU A 531 -11.01 1.96 49.10
N LEU A 532 -10.56 1.62 47.88
CA LEU A 532 -10.75 0.32 47.24
C LEU A 532 -9.44 -0.45 47.23
N ASN A 533 -9.44 -1.67 47.76
CA ASN A 533 -8.32 -2.59 47.66
C ASN A 533 -8.74 -3.90 46.95
N VAL A 534 -8.09 -4.21 45.83
CA VAL A 534 -8.38 -5.42 45.03
C VAL A 534 -7.33 -6.48 45.36
N GLN A 535 -7.69 -7.46 46.18
CA GLN A 535 -6.71 -8.42 46.73
C GLN A 535 -5.98 -9.23 45.65
N ASN A 536 -6.71 -9.67 44.63
CA ASN A 536 -6.20 -10.57 43.60
C ASN A 536 -5.94 -9.85 42.28
N GLN A 537 -5.53 -8.57 42.33
CA GLN A 537 -5.30 -7.74 41.14
C GLN A 537 -4.28 -8.34 40.16
N PHE A 538 -3.29 -9.08 40.68
CA PHE A 538 -2.20 -9.65 39.88
C PHE A 538 -2.47 -11.08 39.38
N ASP A 539 -3.58 -11.70 39.79
CA ASP A 539 -3.95 -13.04 39.35
C ASP A 539 -4.60 -12.96 37.97
N ILE A 540 -3.82 -13.25 36.92
CA ILE A 540 -4.26 -13.15 35.52
C ILE A 540 -4.00 -14.49 34.80
N PRO A 541 -5.01 -15.11 34.16
CA PRO A 541 -6.43 -14.73 34.14
C PRO A 541 -7.16 -15.12 35.44
N ARG A 542 -8.25 -14.43 35.76
CA ARG A 542 -9.09 -14.73 36.94
C ARG A 542 -10.58 -14.85 36.60
N LYS A 543 -11.30 -15.65 37.40
CA LYS A 543 -12.77 -15.84 37.35
C LYS A 543 -13.50 -15.22 38.54
N ASN A 544 -12.76 -14.77 39.54
CA ASN A 544 -13.29 -14.08 40.68
C ASN A 544 -12.46 -12.82 40.92
N THR A 545 -13.10 -11.77 41.44
CA THR A 545 -12.42 -10.58 41.93
C THR A 545 -12.90 -10.28 43.34
N ILE A 546 -11.94 -10.09 44.25
CA ILE A 546 -12.22 -9.80 45.66
C ILE A 546 -11.86 -8.34 45.92
N ILE A 547 -12.86 -7.56 46.30
CA ILE A 547 -12.73 -6.13 46.57
C ILE A 547 -13.01 -5.91 48.06
N ASP A 548 -12.02 -5.42 48.78
CA ASP A 548 -12.22 -4.90 50.13
C ASP A 548 -12.42 -3.38 50.05
N ILE A 549 -13.44 -2.89 50.74
CA ILE A 549 -13.88 -1.50 50.69
C ILE A 549 -13.99 -0.97 52.11
N VAL A 550 -13.41 0.19 52.36
CA VAL A 550 -13.60 0.93 53.62
C VAL A 550 -14.49 2.13 53.34
N VAL A 551 -15.70 2.12 53.90
CA VAL A 551 -16.70 3.18 53.70
C VAL A 551 -16.85 3.95 55.01
N ASP A 552 -16.83 5.28 54.93
CA ASP A 552 -17.11 6.12 56.10
C ASP A 552 -18.59 6.00 56.50
N SER A 553 -18.87 6.10 57.80
CA SER A 553 -20.22 5.90 58.36
C SER A 553 -21.27 6.88 57.81
N SER A 554 -20.83 8.01 57.24
CA SER A 554 -21.64 9.07 56.66
C SER A 554 -22.23 8.73 55.29
N ILE A 555 -21.72 7.71 54.59
CA ILE A 555 -22.14 7.35 53.23
C ILE A 555 -23.19 6.24 53.29
N SER A 556 -24.45 6.60 53.03
CA SER A 556 -25.57 5.65 52.99
C SER A 556 -25.70 4.91 51.66
N ILE A 557 -25.29 5.53 50.55
CA ILE A 557 -25.35 4.94 49.22
C ILE A 557 -24.00 5.12 48.54
N PHE A 558 -23.45 4.03 48.01
CA PHE A 558 -22.28 4.07 47.17
C PHE A 558 -22.39 3.08 46.00
N ALA A 559 -21.51 3.20 45.00
CA ALA A 559 -21.54 2.41 43.79
C ALA A 559 -20.15 2.24 43.20
N ILE A 560 -19.98 1.05 42.64
CA ILE A 560 -18.71 0.58 42.11
C ILE A 560 -18.92 0.29 40.64
N GLY A 561 -18.11 0.93 39.81
CA GLY A 561 -17.97 0.59 38.40
C GLY A 561 -16.96 -0.54 38.25
N ILE A 562 -17.36 -1.62 37.61
CA ILE A 562 -16.53 -2.76 37.24
C ILE A 562 -16.54 -2.81 35.72
N LYS A 563 -15.39 -2.52 35.10
CA LYS A 563 -15.21 -2.63 33.67
C LYS A 563 -14.42 -3.89 33.35
N ILE A 564 -15.02 -4.81 32.60
CA ILE A 564 -14.39 -6.05 32.15
C ILE A 564 -14.19 -5.96 30.64
N GLN A 565 -12.94 -6.05 30.19
CA GLN A 565 -12.60 -6.07 28.76
C GLN A 565 -12.28 -7.49 28.33
N ARG A 566 -12.91 -7.96 27.24
CA ARG A 566 -12.75 -9.33 26.74
C ARG A 566 -12.31 -9.37 25.28
N CYS A 567 -11.60 -10.45 24.95
CA CYS A 567 -10.99 -10.68 23.64
C CYS A 567 -11.74 -11.70 22.77
N GLU A 568 -12.46 -12.63 23.40
CA GLU A 568 -12.92 -13.83 22.70
C GLU A 568 -14.16 -13.57 21.85
N ILE A 569 -14.03 -13.75 20.54
CA ILE A 569 -15.14 -13.69 19.57
C ILE A 569 -16.25 -14.68 19.94
N ASN A 570 -15.88 -15.80 20.59
CA ASN A 570 -16.80 -16.84 21.05
C ASN A 570 -17.86 -16.32 22.03
N ASP A 571 -17.58 -15.23 22.74
CA ASP A 571 -18.49 -14.63 23.73
C ASP A 571 -19.62 -13.80 23.10
N SER A 572 -19.60 -13.59 21.78
CA SER A 572 -20.69 -12.96 21.04
C SER A 572 -21.28 -13.91 20.01
N PRO A 573 -22.47 -14.51 20.29
CA PRO A 573 -23.19 -15.33 19.33
C PRO A 573 -23.49 -14.59 18.02
N PHE A 574 -23.69 -13.27 18.08
CA PHE A 574 -23.82 -12.43 16.89
C PHE A 574 -22.55 -12.49 16.03
N LEU A 575 -21.36 -12.24 16.60
CA LEU A 575 -20.10 -12.22 15.83
C LEU A 575 -19.77 -13.60 15.23
N LEU A 576 -20.01 -14.67 15.98
CA LEU A 576 -19.88 -16.04 15.48
C LEU A 576 -20.82 -16.33 14.31
N LEU A 577 -22.10 -15.96 14.44
CA LEU A 577 -23.08 -16.19 13.38
C LEU A 577 -22.82 -15.31 12.16
N PHE A 578 -22.40 -14.06 12.39
CA PHE A 578 -22.11 -13.10 11.33
C PHE A 578 -20.93 -13.56 10.47
N THR A 579 -19.80 -13.92 11.10
CA THR A 579 -18.63 -14.44 10.39
C THR A 579 -18.94 -15.72 9.59
N ARG A 580 -19.84 -16.58 10.11
CA ARG A 580 -20.30 -17.77 9.39
C ARG A 580 -21.19 -17.47 8.19
N LEU A 581 -22.13 -16.53 8.32
CA LEU A 581 -23.13 -16.23 7.29
C LEU A 581 -22.66 -15.19 6.26
N MET A 582 -21.60 -14.44 6.56
CA MET A 582 -21.03 -13.40 5.70
C MET A 582 -19.58 -13.73 5.31
N PRO A 583 -19.36 -14.70 4.42
CA PRO A 583 -18.00 -15.15 4.07
C PRO A 583 -17.16 -14.11 3.32
N ASN A 584 -17.77 -13.05 2.80
CA ASN A 584 -17.08 -11.96 2.11
C ASN A 584 -16.62 -10.86 3.09
N THR A 585 -16.96 -10.98 4.37
CA THR A 585 -16.56 -10.04 5.42
C THR A 585 -15.86 -10.79 6.55
N VAL A 586 -14.81 -10.21 7.10
CA VAL A 586 -14.05 -10.83 8.18
C VAL A 586 -13.84 -9.82 9.30
N LEU A 587 -14.03 -10.31 10.53
CA LEU A 587 -13.79 -9.52 11.72
C LEU A 587 -12.29 -9.26 11.86
N MET A 588 -11.92 -7.99 11.97
CA MET A 588 -10.55 -7.58 12.25
C MET A 588 -10.43 -7.26 13.74
N GLY A 589 -9.55 -8.01 14.42
CA GLY A 589 -9.16 -7.71 15.79
C GLY A 589 -8.01 -6.70 15.81
N GLY A 590 -8.10 -5.67 16.64
CA GLY A 590 -6.91 -4.87 16.98
C GLY A 590 -5.97 -5.68 17.87
N ALA A 591 -4.71 -5.26 17.97
CA ALA A 591 -3.75 -5.80 18.94
C ALA A 591 -4.16 -5.55 20.41
N PHE A 592 -5.17 -4.71 20.64
CA PHE A 592 -5.73 -4.40 21.95
C PHE A 592 -7.16 -4.98 22.04
N CYS A 593 -7.40 -5.83 23.04
CA CYS A 593 -8.69 -6.44 23.28
C CYS A 593 -9.74 -5.44 23.79
N GLU A 594 -10.47 -4.83 22.85
CA GLU A 594 -11.64 -3.97 23.14
C GLU A 594 -12.89 -4.37 22.33
N ALA A 595 -12.90 -5.56 21.73
CA ALA A 595 -14.05 -6.04 20.96
C ALA A 595 -15.30 -6.21 21.85
N ILE A 596 -15.10 -6.46 23.14
CA ILE A 596 -16.15 -6.61 24.13
C ILE A 596 -15.78 -5.78 25.37
N ASP A 597 -16.62 -4.79 25.68
CA ASP A 597 -16.56 -3.97 26.89
C ASP A 597 -17.83 -4.21 27.72
N ASP A 598 -17.66 -4.74 28.92
CA ASP A 598 -18.77 -4.95 29.87
C ASP A 598 -18.61 -3.99 31.05
N ASP A 599 -19.47 -2.98 31.10
CA ASP A 599 -19.52 -2.00 32.18
C ASP A 599 -20.62 -2.41 33.17
N THR A 600 -20.24 -2.82 34.37
CA THR A 600 -21.16 -3.21 35.43
C THR A 600 -21.12 -2.18 36.54
N THR A 601 -22.27 -1.61 36.91
CA THR A 601 -22.38 -0.73 38.07
C THR A 601 -23.12 -1.46 39.18
N LEU A 602 -22.45 -1.66 40.32
CA LEU A 602 -23.05 -2.20 41.53
C LEU A 602 -23.34 -1.06 42.49
N THR A 603 -24.61 -0.71 42.67
CA THR A 603 -25.06 0.29 43.65
C THR A 603 -25.46 -0.42 44.94
N ILE A 604 -24.93 0.01 46.07
CA ILE A 604 -25.17 -0.54 47.39
C ILE A 604 -25.86 0.54 48.21
N ASN A 605 -27.07 0.24 48.68
CA ASN A 605 -27.81 1.10 49.61
C ASN A 605 -27.80 0.48 51.00
N ARG A 606 -27.33 1.27 51.97
CA ARG A 606 -27.30 0.94 53.38
C ARG A 606 -28.51 1.57 54.04
N HIS A 607 -29.52 0.75 54.37
CA HIS A 607 -30.50 1.16 55.36
C HIS A 607 -29.86 1.01 56.74
N GLU A 608 -29.39 2.13 57.30
CA GLU A 608 -29.25 2.21 58.76
C GLU A 608 -30.66 2.17 59.34
N HIS A 609 -31.07 1.01 59.85
CA HIS A 609 -32.11 0.99 60.86
C HIS A 609 -31.54 1.74 62.07
N PHE A 610 -31.86 3.03 62.17
CA PHE A 610 -31.83 3.74 63.44
C PHE A 610 -32.84 3.02 64.35
N ILE A 611 -32.36 2.01 65.06
CA ILE A 611 -33.00 1.55 66.28
C ILE A 611 -32.47 2.53 67.32
N ASP A 612 -33.30 3.54 67.63
CA ASP A 612 -33.13 4.38 68.82
C ASP A 612 -33.04 3.53 70.10
#